data_AF-A0A3T0L1L6-F1
#
_entry.id   AF-A0A3T0L1L6-F1
#
_cell.length_a   1.000
_cell.length_b   1.000
_cell.length_c   1.000
_cell.angle_alpha   90.00
_cell.angle_beta   90.00
_cell.angle_gamma   90.00
#
_symmetry.space_group_name_H-M   'P 1'
#
loop_
_entity.id
_entity.type
_entity.pdbx_description
1 polymer ?
#
loop_
_entity_poly.entity_id
_entity_poly.type
_entity_poly.pdbx_seq_one_letter_code
_entity_poly.pdbx_strand_id
1 'polypeptide(L)'
;MLAPIIEHQKDIKEIYKKMEFLRDNFIPGQNAFFEELEELAKNMKEEIEYHFNLQIHSVGTNLKTEHLVKENLLVRDILFRMLDFIVLKSKENSMDAFLKFDDFDEILRAYLKKEKGLFIQNIESELDEKGIKEIEEKLLTLV
;
A
#
# COMPACT_ATOMS: atom_id res chain seq x y z
N MET A 1 12.90 10.98 9.65
CA MET A 1 12.92 10.53 8.24
C MET A 1 11.60 9.91 7.84
N LEU A 2 10.95 10.52 6.84
CA LEU A 2 9.70 10.05 6.19
C LEU A 2 8.51 9.77 7.12
N ALA A 3 8.36 10.53 8.21
CA ALA A 3 7.32 10.27 9.22
C ALA A 3 5.90 10.16 8.63
N PRO A 4 5.43 11.05 7.73
CA PRO A 4 4.11 10.92 7.11
C PRO A 4 3.89 9.58 6.38
N ILE A 5 4.88 9.09 5.62
CA ILE A 5 4.79 7.79 4.95
C ILE A 5 4.70 6.66 5.99
N ILE A 6 5.57 6.68 7.00
CA ILE A 6 5.63 5.63 8.02
C ILE A 6 4.38 5.60 8.91
N GLU A 7 3.82 6.77 9.21
CA GLU A 7 2.60 6.90 10.01
C GLU A 7 1.38 6.44 9.23
N HIS A 8 1.28 6.78 7.95
CA HIS A 8 0.21 6.36 7.05
C HIS A 8 0.11 4.83 6.88
N GLN A 9 1.19 4.08 7.16
CA GLN A 9 1.11 2.61 7.21
C GLN A 9 0.06 2.09 8.21
N LYS A 10 -0.34 2.90 9.21
CA LYS A 10 -1.38 2.52 10.17
C LYS A 10 -2.74 2.40 9.49
N ASP A 11 -3.08 3.36 8.64
CA ASP A 11 -4.38 3.42 7.97
C ASP A 11 -4.55 2.24 7.01
N ILE A 12 -3.51 1.95 6.21
CA ILE A 12 -3.42 0.73 5.39
C ILE A 12 -3.66 -0.53 6.23
N LYS A 13 -3.00 -0.64 7.39
CA LYS A 13 -3.15 -1.83 8.26
C LYS A 13 -4.55 -1.95 8.85
N GLU A 14 -5.19 -0.84 9.17
CA GLU A 14 -6.57 -0.86 9.68
C GLU A 14 -7.57 -1.33 8.61
N ILE A 15 -7.40 -0.90 7.34
CA ILE A 15 -8.23 -1.43 6.25
C ILE A 15 -7.96 -2.93 6.07
N TYR A 16 -6.69 -3.35 6.07
CA TYR A 16 -6.35 -4.77 5.91
C TYR A 16 -6.97 -5.65 7.01
N LYS A 17 -6.94 -5.22 8.28
CA LYS A 17 -7.58 -5.94 9.39
C LYS A 17 -9.08 -6.14 9.17
N LYS A 18 -9.77 -5.16 8.58
CA LYS A 18 -11.21 -5.29 8.26
C LYS A 18 -11.42 -6.33 7.15
N MET A 19 -10.57 -6.32 6.12
CA MET A 19 -10.61 -7.33 5.06
C MET A 19 -10.35 -8.74 5.62
N GLU A 20 -9.33 -8.89 6.47
CA GLU A 20 -9.00 -10.14 7.17
C GLU A 20 -10.17 -10.62 8.03
N PHE A 21 -10.80 -9.72 8.79
CA PHE A 21 -12.00 -10.04 9.57
C PHE A 21 -13.14 -10.56 8.69
N LEU A 22 -13.41 -9.94 7.54
CA LEU A 22 -14.45 -10.43 6.62
C LEU A 22 -14.14 -11.83 6.08
N ARG A 23 -12.88 -12.09 5.72
CA ARG A 23 -12.44 -13.42 5.27
C ARG A 23 -12.66 -14.46 6.37
N ASP A 24 -12.22 -14.17 7.60
CA ASP A 24 -12.26 -15.12 8.71
C ASP A 24 -13.70 -15.44 9.16
N ASN A 25 -14.61 -14.48 8.97
CA ASN A 25 -16.02 -14.63 9.34
C ASN A 25 -16.93 -14.92 8.13
N PHE A 26 -16.38 -15.21 6.97
CA PHE A 26 -17.15 -15.39 5.74
C PHE A 26 -18.18 -16.52 5.86
N ILE A 27 -19.44 -16.22 5.52
CA ILE A 27 -20.52 -17.19 5.47
C ILE A 27 -20.94 -17.40 4.01
N PRO A 28 -20.77 -18.62 3.44
CA PRO A 28 -21.18 -18.90 2.07
C PRO A 28 -22.66 -18.56 1.81
N GLY A 29 -22.93 -17.90 0.68
CA GLY A 29 -24.28 -17.54 0.25
C GLY A 29 -24.82 -16.21 0.80
N GLN A 30 -24.03 -15.46 1.57
CA GLN A 30 -24.40 -14.11 2.00
C GLN A 30 -23.76 -13.04 1.10
N ASN A 31 -24.56 -12.44 0.22
CA ASN A 31 -24.09 -11.41 -0.72
C ASN A 31 -23.51 -10.17 -0.02
N ALA A 32 -23.99 -9.83 1.18
CA ALA A 32 -23.51 -8.69 1.96
C ALA A 32 -21.99 -8.77 2.24
N PHE A 33 -21.44 -9.97 2.43
CA PHE A 33 -20.00 -10.15 2.63
C PHE A 33 -19.19 -9.74 1.39
N PHE A 34 -19.69 -10.03 0.19
CA PHE A 34 -19.02 -9.67 -1.05
C PHE A 34 -19.11 -8.18 -1.33
N GLU A 35 -20.25 -7.55 -1.06
CA GLU A 35 -20.43 -6.11 -1.19
C GLU A 35 -19.46 -5.35 -0.26
N GLU A 36 -19.37 -5.75 1.01
CA GLU A 36 -18.46 -5.12 1.97
C GLU A 36 -16.99 -5.36 1.60
N LEU A 37 -16.65 -6.59 1.15
CA LEU A 37 -15.30 -6.90 0.68
C LEU A 37 -14.92 -6.08 -0.56
N GLU A 38 -15.85 -5.89 -1.49
CA GLU A 38 -15.64 -5.03 -2.66
C GLU A 38 -15.29 -3.60 -2.24
N GLU A 39 -16.08 -3.03 -1.32
CA GLU A 39 -15.86 -1.67 -0.82
C GLU A 39 -14.49 -1.54 -0.12
N LEU A 40 -14.17 -2.46 0.78
CA LEU A 40 -12.88 -2.46 1.47
C LEU A 40 -11.70 -2.62 0.51
N ALA A 41 -11.82 -3.46 -0.52
CA ALA A 41 -10.75 -3.64 -1.51
C ALA A 41 -10.52 -2.38 -2.36
N LYS A 42 -11.58 -1.63 -2.69
CA LYS A 42 -11.46 -0.32 -3.34
C LYS A 42 -10.81 0.70 -2.42
N ASN A 43 -11.27 0.80 -1.18
CA ASN A 43 -10.72 1.71 -0.18
C ASN A 43 -9.23 1.41 0.06
N MET A 44 -8.85 0.13 0.16
CA MET A 44 -7.45 -0.30 0.25
C MET A 44 -6.62 0.16 -0.96
N LYS A 45 -7.19 0.07 -2.17
CA LYS A 45 -6.49 0.48 -3.40
C LYS A 45 -6.23 2.00 -3.39
N GLU A 46 -7.23 2.79 -3.03
CA GLU A 46 -7.12 4.24 -2.89
C GLU A 46 -6.09 4.63 -1.82
N GLU A 47 -6.10 3.93 -0.68
CA GLU A 47 -5.18 4.18 0.42
C GLU A 47 -3.72 3.85 0.04
N ILE A 48 -3.52 2.72 -0.64
CA ILE A 48 -2.20 2.37 -1.19
C ILE A 48 -1.79 3.40 -2.26
N GLU A 49 -2.69 3.82 -3.14
CA GLU A 49 -2.40 4.85 -4.15
C GLU A 49 -1.89 6.14 -3.51
N TYR A 50 -2.61 6.65 -2.51
CA TYR A 50 -2.21 7.83 -1.76
C TYR A 50 -0.83 7.63 -1.11
N HIS A 51 -0.60 6.49 -0.46
CA HIS A 51 0.69 6.19 0.19
C HIS A 51 1.87 6.19 -0.80
N PHE A 52 1.67 5.64 -2.00
CA PHE A 52 2.69 5.69 -3.05
C PHE A 52 2.85 7.10 -3.65
N ASN A 53 1.77 7.88 -3.74
CA ASN A 53 1.85 9.28 -4.19
C ASN A 53 2.71 10.14 -3.25
N LEU A 54 2.67 9.89 -1.93
CA LEU A 54 3.60 10.51 -0.98
C LEU A 54 5.06 10.26 -1.38
N GLN A 55 5.40 9.04 -1.82
CA GLN A 55 6.76 8.70 -2.27
C GLN A 55 7.11 9.35 -3.60
N ILE A 56 6.19 9.30 -4.58
CA ILE A 56 6.38 9.91 -5.91
C ILE A 56 6.65 11.41 -5.79
N HIS A 57 5.85 12.11 -4.99
CA HIS A 57 5.89 13.57 -4.89
C HIS A 57 6.89 14.10 -3.85
N SER A 58 7.53 13.22 -3.07
CA SER A 58 8.66 13.57 -2.21
C SER A 58 9.96 12.98 -2.76
N VAL A 59 10.29 11.73 -2.39
CA VAL A 59 11.50 11.00 -2.76
C VAL A 59 11.70 10.91 -4.27
N GLY A 60 10.61 10.71 -5.03
CA GLY A 60 10.64 10.55 -6.49
C GLY A 60 11.00 11.83 -7.25
N THR A 61 10.95 12.98 -6.59
CA THR A 61 11.29 14.27 -7.23
C THR A 61 12.79 14.54 -7.27
N ASN A 62 13.61 13.73 -6.60
CA ASN A 62 15.07 13.83 -6.62
C ASN A 62 15.65 12.78 -7.57
N LEU A 63 16.47 13.21 -8.53
CA LEU A 63 17.05 12.35 -9.57
C LEU A 63 17.91 11.21 -9.02
N LYS A 64 18.52 11.37 -7.84
CA LYS A 64 19.32 10.30 -7.24
C LYS A 64 18.41 9.16 -6.77
N THR A 65 17.34 9.49 -6.06
CA THR A 65 16.45 8.53 -5.39
C THR A 65 15.21 8.14 -6.19
N GLU A 66 14.99 8.74 -7.38
CA GLU A 66 13.83 8.44 -8.24
C GLU A 66 13.71 6.94 -8.54
N HIS A 67 14.84 6.27 -8.76
CA HIS A 67 14.85 4.84 -9.07
C HIS A 67 14.31 3.97 -7.92
N LEU A 68 14.56 4.36 -6.65
CA LEU A 68 14.03 3.66 -5.48
C LEU A 68 12.50 3.68 -5.47
N VAL A 69 11.89 4.81 -5.87
CA VAL A 69 10.44 4.93 -6.00
C VAL A 69 9.93 4.07 -7.16
N LYS A 70 10.60 4.10 -8.32
CA LYS A 70 10.23 3.27 -9.49
C LYS A 70 10.18 1.78 -9.15
N GLU A 71 11.14 1.27 -8.37
CA GLU A 71 11.12 -0.10 -7.88
C GLU A 71 9.91 -0.39 -6.99
N ASN A 72 9.59 0.54 -6.08
CA ASN A 72 8.43 0.41 -5.20
C ASN A 72 7.11 0.43 -6.02
N LEU A 73 7.03 1.20 -7.11
CA LEU A 73 5.83 1.20 -7.99
C LEU A 73 5.55 -0.16 -8.63
N LEU A 74 6.56 -1.01 -8.84
CA LEU A 74 6.32 -2.38 -9.31
C LEU A 74 5.53 -3.19 -8.26
N VAL A 75 5.83 -2.98 -6.97
CA VAL A 75 5.10 -3.61 -5.86
C VAL A 75 3.66 -3.08 -5.81
N ARG A 76 3.47 -1.76 -5.95
CA ARG A 76 2.13 -1.14 -6.05
C ARG A 76 1.31 -1.81 -7.14
N ASP A 77 1.87 -1.96 -8.33
CA ASP A 77 1.15 -2.51 -9.49
C ASP A 77 0.75 -3.97 -9.26
N ILE A 78 1.55 -4.75 -8.54
CA ILE A 78 1.20 -6.12 -8.14
C ILE A 78 0.05 -6.11 -7.12
N LEU A 79 0.14 -5.28 -6.08
CA LEU A 79 -0.92 -5.14 -5.07
C LEU A 79 -2.25 -4.69 -5.72
N PHE A 80 -2.20 -3.76 -6.67
CA PHE A 80 -3.38 -3.30 -7.39
C PHE A 80 -4.03 -4.40 -8.21
N ARG A 81 -3.26 -5.24 -8.92
CA ARG A 81 -3.83 -6.37 -9.66
C ARG A 81 -4.52 -7.37 -8.74
N MET A 82 -3.99 -7.59 -7.54
CA MET A 82 -4.61 -8.46 -6.54
C MET A 82 -5.91 -7.87 -6.01
N LEU A 83 -5.94 -6.56 -5.70
CA LEU A 83 -7.16 -5.86 -5.28
C LEU A 83 -8.21 -5.82 -6.40
N ASP A 84 -7.81 -5.57 -7.64
CA ASP A 84 -8.71 -5.60 -8.79
C ASP A 84 -9.31 -6.99 -9.00
N PHE A 85 -8.52 -8.04 -8.76
CA PHE A 85 -9.03 -9.41 -8.77
C PHE A 85 -10.03 -9.67 -7.65
N ILE A 86 -9.74 -9.22 -6.43
CA ILE A 86 -10.68 -9.31 -5.28
C ILE A 86 -11.99 -8.59 -5.62
N VAL A 87 -11.92 -7.33 -6.08
CA VAL A 87 -13.09 -6.53 -6.49
C VAL A 87 -13.91 -7.24 -7.57
N LEU A 88 -13.25 -7.77 -8.61
CA LEU A 88 -13.93 -8.48 -9.70
C LEU A 88 -14.67 -9.71 -9.17
N LYS A 89 -14.01 -10.53 -8.35
CA LYS A 89 -14.59 -11.76 -7.82
C LYS A 89 -15.67 -11.52 -6.77
N SER A 90 -15.56 -10.44 -5.99
CA SER A 90 -16.64 -10.00 -5.11
C SER A 90 -17.91 -9.63 -5.90
N LYS A 91 -17.79 -8.90 -7.01
CA LYS A 91 -18.95 -8.59 -7.88
C LYS A 91 -19.61 -9.82 -8.47
N GLU A 92 -18.84 -10.88 -8.70
CA GLU A 92 -19.34 -12.18 -9.17
C GLU A 92 -19.94 -13.04 -8.03
N ASN A 93 -19.92 -12.56 -6.78
CA ASN A 93 -20.22 -13.34 -5.57
C ASN A 93 -19.43 -14.66 -5.51
N SER A 94 -18.19 -14.65 -5.99
CA SER A 94 -17.33 -15.82 -6.06
C SER A 94 -16.41 -15.89 -4.85
N MET A 95 -16.34 -17.08 -4.24
CA MET A 95 -15.35 -17.36 -3.19
C MET A 95 -13.90 -17.21 -3.67
N ASP A 96 -13.69 -17.18 -4.99
CA ASP A 96 -12.37 -16.89 -5.57
C ASP A 96 -11.82 -15.55 -5.11
N ALA A 97 -12.67 -14.61 -4.65
CA ALA A 97 -12.24 -13.34 -4.08
C ALA A 97 -11.21 -13.50 -2.96
N PHE A 98 -11.24 -14.62 -2.23
CA PHE A 98 -10.30 -14.90 -1.15
C PHE A 98 -8.97 -15.52 -1.60
N LEU A 99 -8.85 -15.98 -2.85
CA LEU A 99 -7.65 -16.69 -3.35
C LEU A 99 -6.39 -15.83 -3.35
N LYS A 100 -6.52 -14.50 -3.32
CA LYS A 100 -5.38 -13.56 -3.33
C LYS A 100 -5.03 -12.97 -1.98
N PHE A 101 -5.75 -13.31 -0.93
CA PHE A 101 -5.55 -12.71 0.39
C PHE A 101 -4.18 -13.01 1.00
N ASP A 102 -3.75 -14.27 0.98
CA ASP A 102 -2.47 -14.67 1.58
C ASP A 102 -1.29 -14.05 0.82
N ASP A 103 -1.30 -14.12 -0.51
CA ASP A 103 -0.29 -13.47 -1.36
C ASP A 103 -0.25 -11.96 -1.14
N PHE A 104 -1.43 -11.32 -1.07
CA PHE A 104 -1.55 -9.88 -0.85
C PHE A 104 -0.98 -9.47 0.51
N ASP A 105 -1.31 -10.19 1.58
CA ASP A 105 -0.80 -9.92 2.93
C ASP A 105 0.71 -10.06 2.99
N GLU A 106 1.26 -11.14 2.43
CA GLU A 106 2.71 -11.38 2.44
C GLU A 106 3.46 -10.25 1.75
N ILE A 107 3.01 -9.85 0.55
CA ILE A 107 3.64 -8.77 -0.22
C ILE A 107 3.49 -7.43 0.52
N LEU A 108 2.29 -7.12 1.02
CA LEU A 108 2.02 -5.88 1.73
C LEU A 108 2.89 -5.78 3.00
N ARG A 109 2.95 -6.82 3.82
CA ARG A 109 3.77 -6.84 5.03
C ARG A 109 5.26 -6.74 4.72
N ALA A 110 5.73 -7.46 3.70
CA ALA A 110 7.12 -7.38 3.27
C ALA A 110 7.47 -5.96 2.82
N TYR A 111 6.59 -5.32 2.03
CA TYR A 111 6.76 -3.95 1.57
C TYR A 111 6.82 -2.94 2.72
N LEU A 112 5.82 -2.94 3.61
CA LEU A 112 5.77 -2.01 4.74
C LEU A 112 6.96 -2.16 5.69
N LYS A 113 7.50 -3.39 5.82
CA LYS A 113 8.73 -3.67 6.56
C LYS A 113 9.97 -3.16 5.84
N LYS A 114 10.09 -3.37 4.51
CA LYS A 114 11.17 -2.81 3.67
C LYS A 114 11.22 -1.30 3.82
N GLU A 115 10.06 -0.64 3.80
CA GLU A 115 9.96 0.82 3.84
C GLU A 115 10.53 1.40 5.14
N LYS A 116 10.28 0.77 6.29
CA LYS A 116 10.82 1.17 7.59
C LYS A 116 12.31 0.95 7.77
N GLY A 117 12.95 0.17 6.89
CA GLY A 117 14.35 -0.20 7.00
C GLY A 117 15.12 0.17 5.75
N LEU A 118 15.18 -0.77 4.81
CA LEU A 118 16.02 -0.67 3.61
C LEU A 118 15.73 0.58 2.77
N PHE A 119 14.47 0.98 2.63
CA PHE A 119 14.13 2.16 1.83
C PHE A 119 14.72 3.44 2.42
N ILE A 120 14.57 3.65 3.73
CA ILE A 120 15.17 4.80 4.44
C ILE A 120 16.70 4.76 4.33
N GLN A 121 17.30 3.59 4.58
CA GLN A 121 18.76 3.42 4.49
C GLN A 121 19.32 3.75 3.11
N ASN A 122 18.62 3.35 2.03
CA ASN A 122 19.04 3.65 0.66
C ASN A 122 19.00 5.17 0.39
N ILE A 123 17.95 5.86 0.84
CA ILE A 123 17.84 7.32 0.69
C ILE A 123 18.98 8.02 1.45
N GLU A 124 19.25 7.60 2.69
CA GLU A 124 20.37 8.14 3.51
C GLU A 124 21.74 7.87 2.89
N SER A 125 21.89 6.78 2.12
CA SER A 125 23.15 6.45 1.46
C SER A 125 23.41 7.27 0.19
N GLU A 126 22.36 7.81 -0.43
CA GLU A 126 22.45 8.54 -1.71
C GLU A 126 22.38 10.06 -1.56
N LEU A 127 21.77 10.53 -0.47
CA LEU A 127 21.53 11.94 -0.21
C LEU A 127 22.35 12.45 0.96
N ASP A 128 22.71 13.73 0.87
CA ASP A 128 23.24 14.48 2.00
C ASP A 128 22.09 15.02 2.89
N GLU A 129 22.45 15.59 4.04
CA GLU A 129 21.47 16.17 4.97
C GLU A 129 20.54 17.18 4.32
N LYS A 130 21.05 17.96 3.35
CA LYS A 130 20.26 18.93 2.61
C LYS A 130 19.21 18.25 1.75
N GLY A 131 19.58 17.24 0.97
CA GLY A 131 18.65 16.47 0.14
C GLY A 131 17.59 15.75 0.96
N ILE A 132 17.97 15.19 2.12
CA ILE A 132 17.02 14.57 3.05
C ILE A 132 16.02 15.61 3.55
N LYS A 133 16.50 16.79 3.97
CA LYS A 133 15.63 17.86 4.47
C LYS A 133 14.63 18.35 3.40
N GLU A 134 15.08 18.49 2.15
CA GLU A 134 14.19 18.86 1.03
C GLU A 134 13.07 17.83 0.80
N ILE A 135 13.39 16.53 0.94
CA ILE A 135 12.38 15.46 0.87
C ILE A 135 11.39 15.56 2.03
N GLU A 136 11.87 15.77 3.27
CA GLU A 136 11.01 15.89 4.44
C GLU A 136 10.11 17.13 4.37
N GLU A 137 10.64 18.27 3.94
CA GLU A 137 9.87 19.50 3.73
C GLU A 137 8.79 19.30 2.66
N LYS A 138 9.12 18.69 1.52
CA LYS A 138 8.12 18.34 0.49
C LYS A 138 7.04 17.42 1.05
N LEU A 139 7.43 16.38 1.77
CA LEU A 139 6.50 15.41 2.31
C LEU A 139 5.49 16.06 3.26
N LEU A 140 5.93 17.02 4.09
CA LEU A 140 5.03 17.79 4.98
C LEU A 140 4.03 18.67 4.22
N THR A 141 4.29 19.05 2.96
CA THR A 141 3.33 19.82 2.15
C THR A 141 2.26 18.96 1.47
N LEU A 142 2.38 17.64 1.53
CA LEU A 142 1.48 16.68 0.87
C LEU A 142 0.44 16.06 1.81
N VAL A 143 0.57 16.29 3.13
CA VAL A 143 -0.29 15.75 4.20
C VAL A 143 -1.17 16.82 4.80
#